data_AF-A0A031I191-F1
#
_entry.id   AF-A0A031I191-F1
#
_cell.length_a   1.000
_cell.length_b   1.000
_cell.length_c   1.000
_cell.angle_alpha   90.00
_cell.angle_beta   90.00
_cell.angle_gamma   90.00
#
_symmetry.space_group_name_H-M   'P 1'
#
loop_
_entity.id
_entity.type
_entity.pdbx_description
1 polymer ?
#
loop_
_entity_poly.entity_id
_entity_poly.type
_entity_poly.pdbx_seq_one_letter_code
_entity_poly.pdbx_strand_id
1 'polypeptide(L)'
;MFQSPPVADRPRMVVRSAAVLLVYVVAIALFCRSALVSGFDLGFGERGDAIIQIAILEHWRNVLAGVAAWDTSFYFHPYHATLGYNDGYLLYGLVYSGWRLIADPFHADTLNILTFKTIGFAAAYALVARSLGWGQRTGLAVALLWTVASNITLQAVHAQLQSVALQPVAMMLAIATVRAEQAGRPTRARFAAMGLALLLAAWLLTSFTWRGSRSSPLVFISPAGRW
;
A
#
# COMPACT_ATOMS: atom_id res chain seq x y z
N MET A 1 -48.29 -12.33 23.72
CA MET A 1 -47.91 -11.57 22.52
C MET A 1 -46.42 -11.81 22.27
N PHE A 2 -46.08 -12.83 21.48
CA PHE A 2 -44.69 -13.19 21.17
C PHE A 2 -44.21 -12.32 20.00
N GLN A 3 -43.23 -11.44 20.24
CA GLN A 3 -42.53 -10.76 19.15
C GLN A 3 -41.60 -11.76 18.47
N SER A 4 -41.90 -12.07 17.21
CA SER A 4 -41.00 -12.83 16.34
C SER A 4 -39.66 -12.07 16.21
N PRO A 5 -38.50 -12.75 16.28
CA PRO A 5 -37.21 -12.10 16.05
C PRO A 5 -37.16 -11.57 14.60
N PRO A 6 -36.47 -10.44 14.35
CA PRO A 6 -36.34 -9.90 13.01
C PRO A 6 -35.63 -10.92 12.11
N VAL A 7 -36.32 -11.39 11.07
CA VAL A 7 -35.71 -12.19 10.01
C VAL A 7 -34.67 -11.30 9.33
N ALA A 8 -33.40 -11.51 9.67
CA ALA A 8 -32.30 -10.82 9.01
C ALA A 8 -32.45 -10.99 7.51
N ASP A 9 -32.38 -9.87 6.78
CA ASP A 9 -32.62 -9.74 5.35
C ASP A 9 -31.43 -10.32 4.54
N ARG A 10 -31.12 -11.60 4.79
CA ARG A 10 -30.03 -12.41 4.23
C ARG A 10 -29.89 -12.28 2.70
N PRO A 11 -30.96 -12.33 1.88
CA PRO A 11 -30.80 -12.22 0.43
C PRO A 11 -30.21 -10.87 0.00
N ARG A 12 -30.57 -9.77 0.66
CA ARG A 12 -30.02 -8.45 0.34
C ARG A 12 -28.53 -8.35 0.68
N MET A 13 -28.10 -8.99 1.77
CA MET A 13 -26.68 -9.01 2.15
C MET A 13 -25.84 -9.83 1.16
N VAL A 14 -26.33 -10.99 0.73
CA VAL A 14 -25.62 -11.84 -0.25
C VAL A 14 -25.45 -11.13 -1.59
N VAL A 15 -26.52 -10.52 -2.12
CA VAL A 15 -26.47 -9.77 -3.39
C VAL A 15 -25.49 -8.59 -3.31
N ARG A 16 -25.45 -7.90 -2.16
CA ARG A 16 -24.50 -6.80 -1.93
C ARG A 16 -23.06 -7.30 -1.91
N SER A 17 -22.77 -8.36 -1.16
CA SER A 17 -21.42 -8.94 -1.12
C SER A 17 -20.97 -9.45 -2.48
N ALA A 18 -21.87 -10.09 -3.25
CA ALA A 18 -21.59 -10.53 -4.61
C ALA A 18 -21.29 -9.35 -5.54
N ALA A 19 -22.04 -8.25 -5.45
CA ALA A 19 -21.79 -7.05 -6.24
C ALA A 19 -20.44 -6.40 -5.90
N VAL A 20 -20.08 -6.32 -4.61
CA VAL A 20 -18.76 -5.80 -4.18
C VAL A 20 -17.64 -6.67 -4.71
N LEU A 21 -17.77 -8.00 -4.59
CA LEU A 21 -16.79 -8.95 -5.09
C LEU A 21 -16.64 -8.85 -6.61
N LEU A 22 -17.75 -8.77 -7.36
CA LEU A 22 -17.74 -8.63 -8.80
C LEU A 22 -17.00 -7.35 -9.23
N VAL A 23 -17.33 -6.20 -8.63
CA VAL A 23 -16.67 -4.93 -8.95
C VAL A 23 -15.19 -4.97 -8.58
N TYR A 24 -14.84 -5.61 -7.47
CA TYR A 24 -13.44 -5.83 -7.08
C TYR A 24 -12.68 -6.66 -8.12
N VAL A 25 -13.24 -7.81 -8.52
CA VAL A 25 -12.62 -8.69 -9.54
C VAL A 25 -12.44 -7.94 -10.86
N VAL A 26 -13.45 -7.20 -11.30
CA VAL A 26 -13.36 -6.36 -12.50
C VAL A 26 -12.27 -5.30 -12.36
N ALA A 27 -12.21 -4.59 -11.23
CA ALA A 27 -11.20 -3.56 -10.99
C ALA A 27 -9.77 -4.12 -11.02
N ILE A 28 -9.54 -5.26 -10.35
CA ILE A 28 -8.24 -5.93 -10.32
C ILE A 28 -7.89 -6.53 -11.69
N ALA A 29 -8.84 -7.11 -12.42
CA ALA A 29 -8.61 -7.62 -13.76
C ALA A 29 -8.23 -6.51 -14.74
N LEU A 30 -8.89 -5.35 -14.65
CA LEU A 30 -8.52 -4.16 -15.43
C LEU A 30 -7.13 -3.64 -15.06
N PHE A 31 -6.79 -3.66 -13.77
CA PHE A 31 -5.46 -3.29 -13.28
C PHE A 31 -4.37 -4.24 -13.80
N CYS A 32 -4.58 -5.55 -13.68
CA CYS A 32 -3.63 -6.58 -14.10
C CYS A 32 -3.68 -6.89 -15.59
N ARG A 33 -4.43 -6.14 -16.40
CA ARG A 33 -4.66 -6.46 -17.81
C ARG A 33 -3.37 -6.77 -18.57
N SER A 34 -2.31 -5.99 -18.37
CA SER A 34 -1.02 -6.20 -19.04
C SER A 34 -0.35 -7.51 -18.60
N ALA A 35 -0.34 -7.80 -17.30
CA ALA A 35 0.17 -9.06 -16.76
C ALA A 35 -0.68 -10.26 -17.23
N LEU A 36 -2.01 -10.14 -17.21
CA LEU A 36 -2.92 -11.21 -17.63
C LEU A 36 -2.80 -11.52 -19.13
N VAL A 37 -2.75 -10.50 -19.99
CA VAL A 37 -2.65 -10.68 -21.45
C VAL A 37 -1.28 -11.24 -21.85
N SER A 38 -0.24 -10.94 -21.09
CA SER A 38 1.10 -11.51 -21.30
C SER A 38 1.30 -12.89 -20.67
N GLY A 39 0.27 -13.49 -20.06
CA GLY A 39 0.41 -14.79 -19.39
C GLY A 39 1.30 -14.73 -18.13
N PHE A 40 1.40 -13.56 -17.50
CA PHE A 40 2.32 -13.24 -16.40
C PHE A 40 3.81 -13.21 -16.77
N ASP A 41 4.15 -13.20 -18.07
CA ASP A 41 5.53 -12.99 -18.51
C ASP A 41 6.03 -11.55 -18.26
N LEU A 42 5.11 -10.59 -18.07
CA LEU A 42 5.43 -9.21 -17.72
C LEU A 42 5.03 -8.92 -16.27
N GLY A 43 6.03 -8.62 -15.44
CA GLY A 43 5.82 -8.01 -14.12
C GLY A 43 5.36 -6.55 -14.19
N PHE A 44 5.07 -5.96 -13.04
CA PHE A 44 4.76 -4.53 -12.95
C PHE A 44 6.07 -3.71 -12.88
N GLY A 45 6.10 -2.53 -13.53
CA GLY A 45 7.25 -1.64 -13.56
C GLY A 45 8.12 -1.72 -14.81
N GLU A 46 9.01 -0.74 -14.99
CA GLU A 46 10.13 -0.80 -15.94
C GLU A 46 11.17 -1.81 -15.40
N ARG A 47 11.89 -2.54 -16.27
CA ARG A 47 12.73 -3.67 -15.85
C ARG A 47 13.81 -3.27 -14.84
N GLY A 48 14.46 -2.12 -15.04
CA GLY A 48 15.47 -1.59 -14.12
C GLY A 48 14.86 -1.17 -12.79
N ASP A 49 13.80 -0.38 -12.82
CA ASP A 49 13.11 0.10 -11.61
C ASP A 49 12.55 -1.06 -10.76
N ALA A 50 11.97 -2.07 -11.42
CA ALA A 50 11.44 -3.26 -10.75
C ALA A 50 12.54 -4.08 -10.04
N ILE A 51 13.73 -4.19 -10.64
CA ILE A 51 14.87 -4.89 -10.00
C ILE A 51 15.36 -4.11 -8.78
N ILE A 52 15.49 -2.79 -8.87
CA ILE A 52 15.90 -1.95 -7.74
C ILE A 52 14.88 -2.07 -6.61
N GLN A 53 13.59 -2.00 -6.93
CA GLN A 53 12.51 -2.21 -5.97
C GLN A 53 12.63 -3.58 -5.28
N ILE A 54 12.74 -4.67 -6.04
CA ILE A 54 12.85 -6.02 -5.48
C ILE A 54 14.09 -6.14 -4.58
N ALA A 55 15.21 -5.51 -4.95
CA ALA A 55 16.41 -5.49 -4.12
C ALA A 55 16.18 -4.78 -2.78
N ILE A 56 15.45 -3.67 -2.75
CA ILE A 56 15.07 -2.97 -1.51
C ILE A 56 14.07 -3.81 -0.68
N LEU A 57 13.17 -4.55 -1.33
CA LEU A 57 12.25 -5.45 -0.63
C LEU A 57 12.96 -6.66 0.00
N GLU A 58 13.91 -7.27 -0.72
CA GLU A 58 14.79 -8.32 -0.17
C GLU A 58 15.68 -7.77 0.95
N HIS A 59 16.09 -6.50 0.89
CA HIS A 59 16.78 -5.85 2.00
C HIS A 59 15.93 -5.87 3.27
N TRP A 60 14.66 -5.46 3.22
CA TRP A 60 13.79 -5.52 4.40
C TRP A 60 13.59 -6.94 4.92
N ARG A 61 13.47 -7.92 4.03
CA ARG A 61 13.44 -9.33 4.44
C ARG A 61 14.70 -9.73 5.20
N ASN A 62 15.87 -9.31 4.72
CA ASN A 62 17.15 -9.58 5.39
C ASN A 62 17.27 -8.86 6.74
N VAL A 63 16.73 -7.64 6.85
CA VAL A 63 16.64 -6.90 8.11
C VAL A 63 15.74 -7.64 9.11
N LEU A 64 14.57 -8.12 8.68
CA LEU A 64 13.66 -8.91 9.51
C LEU A 64 14.26 -10.27 9.91
N ALA A 65 15.10 -10.85 9.07
CA ALA A 65 15.86 -12.07 9.37
C ALA A 65 17.09 -11.81 10.26
N GLY A 66 17.43 -10.55 10.54
CA GLY A 66 18.58 -10.18 11.37
C GLY A 66 19.94 -10.32 10.68
N VAL A 67 19.97 -10.45 9.35
CA VAL A 67 21.21 -10.65 8.57
C VAL A 67 21.70 -9.39 7.85
N ALA A 68 20.94 -8.28 7.94
CA ALA A 68 21.31 -6.98 7.39
C ALA A 68 21.02 -5.84 8.37
N ALA A 69 21.84 -4.79 8.33
CA ALA A 69 21.57 -3.54 9.03
C ALA A 69 20.44 -2.79 8.33
N TRP A 70 19.51 -2.21 9.09
CA TRP A 70 18.29 -1.61 8.51
C TRP A 70 18.56 -0.43 7.55
N ASP A 71 19.63 0.33 7.77
CA ASP A 71 19.94 1.58 7.08
C ASP A 71 20.88 1.42 5.87
N THR A 72 21.39 0.22 5.61
CA THR A 72 22.45 -0.01 4.62
C THR A 72 22.01 -1.04 3.58
N SER A 73 21.68 -0.57 2.38
CA SER A 73 21.34 -1.43 1.24
C SER A 73 22.60 -2.05 0.60
N PHE A 74 22.48 -3.28 0.08
CA PHE A 74 23.63 -4.02 -0.47
C PHE A 74 24.12 -3.53 -1.84
N TYR A 75 23.30 -2.77 -2.58
CA TYR A 75 23.66 -2.33 -3.94
C TYR A 75 24.83 -1.33 -3.96
N PHE A 76 25.01 -0.55 -2.88
CA PHE A 76 26.06 0.46 -2.76
C PHE A 76 27.23 0.02 -1.86
N HIS A 77 27.52 -1.28 -1.75
CA HIS A 77 28.67 -1.72 -0.97
C HIS A 77 29.98 -1.05 -1.47
N PRO A 78 30.87 -0.54 -0.59
CA PRO A 78 30.88 -0.67 0.88
C PRO A 78 30.28 0.54 1.65
N TYR A 79 29.50 1.40 1.01
CA TYR A 79 28.97 2.61 1.66
C TYR A 79 27.86 2.28 2.67
N HIS A 80 27.79 3.06 3.75
CA HIS A 80 26.80 2.94 4.83
C HIS A 80 25.69 3.99 4.70
N ALA A 81 24.59 3.79 5.42
CA ALA A 81 23.42 4.70 5.44
C ALA A 81 22.85 4.96 4.04
N THR A 82 22.93 3.96 3.16
CA THR A 82 22.54 4.07 1.75
C THR A 82 21.04 3.89 1.53
N LEU A 83 20.28 3.46 2.54
CA LEU A 83 18.83 3.39 2.41
C LEU A 83 18.24 4.77 2.10
N GLY A 84 18.79 5.84 2.68
CA GLY A 84 18.32 7.21 2.44
C GLY A 84 18.56 7.75 1.02
N TYR A 85 19.34 7.05 0.18
CA TYR A 85 19.48 7.36 -1.25
C TYR A 85 18.31 6.86 -2.09
N ASN A 86 17.52 5.93 -1.56
CA ASN A 86 16.35 5.37 -2.20
C ASN A 86 15.12 5.60 -1.31
N ASP A 87 13.96 5.31 -1.84
CA ASP A 87 12.77 5.25 -1.01
C ASP A 87 12.87 4.12 0.01
N GLY A 88 12.35 4.36 1.21
CA GLY A 88 12.55 3.44 2.31
C GLY A 88 11.73 2.15 2.20
N TYR A 89 10.62 2.11 1.46
CA TYR A 89 9.82 0.89 1.17
C TYR A 89 9.39 0.05 2.39
N LEU A 90 9.44 0.57 3.63
CA LEU A 90 9.19 -0.22 4.84
C LEU A 90 7.88 -1.02 4.80
N LEU A 91 6.74 -0.37 4.53
CA LEU A 91 5.43 -1.04 4.52
C LEU A 91 5.36 -2.13 3.44
N TYR A 92 5.95 -1.87 2.27
CA TYR A 92 6.05 -2.86 1.21
C TYR A 92 6.95 -4.02 1.60
N GLY A 93 8.11 -3.74 2.21
CA GLY A 93 9.06 -4.73 2.67
C GLY A 93 8.44 -5.71 3.69
N LEU A 94 7.60 -5.20 4.60
CA LEU A 94 6.87 -6.03 5.56
C LEU A 94 5.88 -6.98 4.87
N VAL A 95 5.04 -6.47 3.97
CA VAL A 95 4.03 -7.27 3.24
C VAL A 95 4.72 -8.25 2.29
N TYR A 96 5.71 -7.78 1.54
CA TYR A 96 6.56 -8.59 0.67
C TYR A 96 7.21 -9.74 1.42
N SER A 97 7.79 -9.49 2.60
CA SER A 97 8.46 -10.53 3.39
C SER A 97 7.51 -11.66 3.78
N GLY A 98 6.22 -11.35 4.01
CA GLY A 98 5.18 -12.35 4.22
C GLY A 98 4.92 -13.21 2.98
N TRP A 99 4.74 -12.57 1.80
CA TRP A 99 4.56 -13.30 0.54
C TRP A 99 5.80 -14.10 0.14
N ARG A 100 6.99 -13.61 0.49
CA ARG A 100 8.26 -14.24 0.17
C ARG A 100 8.49 -15.58 0.88
N LEU A 101 7.66 -15.91 1.87
CA LEU A 101 7.64 -17.24 2.49
C LEU A 101 7.13 -18.34 1.55
N ILE A 102 6.31 -17.98 0.56
CA ILE A 102 5.63 -18.94 -0.33
C ILE A 102 5.86 -18.67 -1.83
N ALA A 103 6.43 -17.52 -2.18
CA ALA A 103 6.66 -17.08 -3.55
C ALA A 103 8.13 -16.68 -3.79
N ASP A 104 8.59 -16.79 -5.03
CA ASP A 104 9.88 -16.22 -5.46
C ASP A 104 9.82 -14.67 -5.48
N PRO A 105 10.96 -13.97 -5.66
CA PRO A 105 11.00 -12.52 -5.54
C PRO A 105 10.04 -11.78 -6.47
N PHE A 106 9.84 -12.26 -7.71
CA PHE A 106 9.04 -11.57 -8.72
C PHE A 106 7.54 -11.77 -8.46
N HIS A 107 7.14 -12.99 -8.10
CA HIS A 107 5.77 -13.27 -7.70
C HIS A 107 5.42 -12.58 -6.38
N ALA A 108 6.33 -12.56 -5.40
CA ALA A 108 6.13 -11.86 -4.14
C ALA A 108 5.93 -10.35 -4.33
N ASP A 109 6.67 -9.73 -5.25
CA ASP A 109 6.47 -8.32 -5.59
C ASP A 109 5.11 -8.07 -6.25
N THR A 110 4.71 -8.95 -7.17
CA THR A 110 3.38 -8.89 -7.81
C THR A 110 2.25 -9.00 -6.77
N LEU A 111 2.35 -9.97 -5.86
CA LEU A 111 1.40 -10.17 -4.77
C LEU A 111 1.40 -8.99 -3.79
N ASN A 112 2.57 -8.39 -3.53
CA ASN A 112 2.69 -7.19 -2.74
C ASN A 112 1.89 -6.02 -3.37
N ILE A 113 2.09 -5.75 -4.66
CA ILE A 113 1.32 -4.72 -5.38
C ILE A 113 -0.19 -4.99 -5.32
N LEU A 114 -0.60 -6.24 -5.55
CA LEU A 114 -2.02 -6.63 -5.46
C LEU A 114 -2.58 -6.38 -4.07
N THR A 115 -1.81 -6.68 -3.02
CA THR A 115 -2.22 -6.46 -1.63
C THR A 115 -2.55 -4.99 -1.37
N PHE A 116 -1.68 -4.06 -1.79
CA PHE A 116 -1.93 -2.63 -1.62
C PHE A 116 -3.10 -2.14 -2.46
N LYS A 117 -3.32 -2.69 -3.66
CA LYS A 117 -4.52 -2.40 -4.45
C LYS A 117 -5.80 -2.90 -3.78
N THR A 118 -5.78 -4.09 -3.20
CA THR A 118 -6.92 -4.61 -2.44
C THR A 118 -7.24 -3.74 -1.23
N ILE A 119 -6.21 -3.32 -0.48
CA ILE A 119 -6.37 -2.38 0.64
C ILE A 119 -6.97 -1.07 0.16
N GLY A 120 -6.44 -0.49 -0.92
CA GLY A 120 -6.94 0.75 -1.50
C GLY A 120 -8.41 0.67 -1.94
N PHE A 121 -8.79 -0.40 -2.65
CA PHE A 121 -10.18 -0.63 -3.06
C PHE A 121 -11.10 -0.74 -1.84
N ALA A 122 -10.77 -1.60 -0.88
CA ALA A 122 -11.59 -1.84 0.30
C ALA A 122 -11.73 -0.58 1.17
N ALA A 123 -10.63 0.17 1.33
CA ALA A 123 -10.61 1.40 2.10
C ALA A 123 -11.38 2.52 1.41
N ALA A 124 -11.23 2.72 0.10
CA ALA A 124 -12.02 3.69 -0.66
C ALA A 124 -13.52 3.37 -0.60
N TYR A 125 -13.89 2.09 -0.77
CA TYR A 125 -15.27 1.64 -0.63
C TYR A 125 -15.81 1.93 0.78
N ALA A 126 -15.08 1.54 1.83
CA ALA A 126 -15.50 1.72 3.21
C ALA A 126 -15.55 3.21 3.62
N LEU A 127 -14.62 4.03 3.14
CA LEU A 127 -14.61 5.48 3.37
C LEU A 127 -15.91 6.10 2.85
N VAL A 128 -16.25 5.86 1.58
CA VAL A 128 -17.43 6.50 0.96
C VAL A 128 -18.73 5.87 1.47
N ALA A 129 -18.81 4.54 1.48
CA ALA A 129 -20.06 3.84 1.80
C ALA A 129 -20.41 3.89 3.28
N ARG A 130 -19.40 3.89 4.19
CA ARG A 130 -19.63 3.84 5.64
C ARG A 130 -19.23 5.11 6.36
N SER A 131 -18.05 5.66 6.07
CA SER A 131 -17.58 6.83 6.79
C SER A 131 -18.31 8.09 6.34
N LEU A 132 -18.41 8.36 5.03
CA LEU A 132 -19.13 9.51 4.49
C LEU A 132 -20.64 9.28 4.38
N GLY A 133 -21.08 8.02 4.28
CA GLY A 133 -22.50 7.66 4.25
C GLY A 133 -23.19 7.95 2.92
N TRP A 134 -22.43 8.11 1.83
CA TRP A 134 -22.97 8.45 0.49
C TRP A 134 -23.63 7.27 -0.24
N GLY A 135 -23.81 6.15 0.46
CA GLY A 135 -24.43 4.93 -0.06
C GLY A 135 -23.45 3.98 -0.74
N GLN A 136 -23.89 2.72 -0.85
CA GLN A 136 -23.05 1.62 -1.34
C GLN A 136 -22.74 1.71 -2.83
N ARG A 137 -23.67 2.19 -3.65
CA ARG A 137 -23.48 2.32 -5.11
C ARG A 137 -22.40 3.33 -5.44
N THR A 138 -22.47 4.51 -4.81
CA THR A 138 -21.46 5.57 -4.91
C THR A 138 -20.11 5.08 -4.40
N GLY A 139 -20.10 4.33 -3.28
CA GLY A 139 -18.88 3.72 -2.76
C GLY A 139 -18.21 2.74 -3.74
N LEU A 140 -19.00 1.91 -4.44
CA LEU A 140 -18.47 1.01 -5.46
C LEU A 140 -17.90 1.76 -6.66
N ALA A 141 -18.60 2.79 -7.13
CA ALA A 141 -18.11 3.62 -8.23
C ALA A 141 -16.78 4.30 -7.87
N VAL A 142 -16.69 4.89 -6.68
CA VAL A 142 -15.44 5.52 -6.22
C VAL A 142 -14.32 4.49 -6.02
N ALA A 143 -14.61 3.30 -5.46
CA ALA A 143 -13.59 2.26 -5.28
C ALA A 143 -13.06 1.71 -6.62
N LEU A 144 -13.94 1.55 -7.61
CA LEU A 144 -13.56 1.18 -8.97
C LEU A 144 -12.68 2.26 -9.60
N LEU A 145 -13.12 3.52 -9.55
CA LEU A 145 -12.36 4.66 -10.08
C LEU A 145 -11.02 4.81 -9.35
N TRP A 146 -10.98 4.65 -8.04
CA TRP A 146 -9.75 4.70 -7.26
C TRP A 146 -8.75 3.63 -7.73
N THR A 147 -9.22 2.42 -7.98
CA THR A 147 -8.35 1.31 -8.39
C THR A 147 -7.85 1.47 -9.83
N VAL A 148 -8.72 1.91 -10.73
CA VAL A 148 -8.41 2.04 -12.17
C VAL A 148 -7.74 3.37 -12.49
N ALA A 149 -8.23 4.50 -11.98
CA ALA A 149 -7.73 5.84 -12.31
C ALA A 149 -6.35 6.11 -11.67
N SER A 150 -6.08 5.60 -10.46
CA SER A 150 -4.73 5.66 -9.89
C SER A 150 -3.71 4.85 -10.71
N ASN A 151 -4.16 3.98 -11.62
CA ASN A 151 -3.30 3.16 -12.47
C ASN A 151 -2.93 3.81 -13.81
N ILE A 152 -3.65 4.84 -14.27
CA ILE A 152 -3.49 5.30 -15.65
C ILE A 152 -2.26 6.19 -15.75
N THR A 153 -1.18 5.58 -16.26
CA THR A 153 0.00 6.15 -16.93
C THR A 153 1.22 6.63 -16.14
N LEU A 154 1.18 6.87 -14.82
CA LEU A 154 2.38 7.33 -14.07
C LEU A 154 2.77 6.48 -12.84
N GLN A 155 1.81 5.87 -12.12
CA GLN A 155 2.12 5.14 -10.88
C GLN A 155 2.61 3.71 -11.08
N ALA A 156 2.36 3.10 -12.24
CA ALA A 156 2.85 1.76 -12.56
C ALA A 156 4.37 1.71 -12.78
N VAL A 157 5.00 2.88 -13.03
CA VAL A 157 6.45 3.00 -13.26
C VAL A 157 7.20 3.21 -11.93
N HIS A 158 6.57 3.81 -10.91
CA HIS A 158 7.23 4.06 -9.61
C HIS A 158 6.41 3.46 -8.47
N ALA A 159 6.84 2.32 -7.93
CA ALA A 159 6.11 1.62 -6.86
C ALA A 159 5.92 2.45 -5.58
N GLN A 160 6.72 3.50 -5.40
CA GLN A 160 6.57 4.54 -4.38
C GLN A 160 5.14 5.15 -4.36
N LEU A 161 4.55 5.38 -5.53
CA LEU A 161 3.22 5.96 -5.71
C LEU A 161 2.09 4.97 -5.36
N GLN A 162 2.38 3.67 -5.22
CA GLN A 162 1.37 2.69 -4.81
C GLN A 162 0.89 2.91 -3.37
N SER A 163 1.66 3.64 -2.56
CA SER A 163 1.39 3.89 -1.13
C SER A 163 0.24 4.87 -0.97
N VAL A 164 -0.07 5.64 -2.03
CA VAL A 164 -1.30 6.44 -2.13
C VAL A 164 -2.55 5.60 -1.87
N ALA A 165 -2.53 4.29 -2.14
CA ALA A 165 -3.62 3.38 -1.78
C ALA A 165 -3.96 3.37 -0.27
N LEU A 166 -3.05 3.83 0.60
CA LEU A 166 -3.28 3.98 2.05
C LEU A 166 -4.00 5.28 2.41
N GLN A 167 -4.11 6.25 1.49
CA GLN A 167 -4.78 7.52 1.72
C GLN A 167 -6.21 7.37 2.27
N PRO A 168 -7.07 6.49 1.71
CA PRO A 168 -8.42 6.33 2.25
C PRO A 168 -8.41 5.76 3.67
N VAL A 169 -7.43 4.92 4.02
CA VAL A 169 -7.25 4.38 5.38
C VAL A 169 -6.91 5.51 6.35
N ALA A 170 -5.96 6.38 5.98
CA ALA A 170 -5.60 7.54 6.80
C ALA A 170 -6.80 8.48 7.02
N MET A 171 -7.57 8.76 5.97
CA MET A 171 -8.79 9.57 6.07
C MET A 171 -9.84 8.92 6.99
N MET A 172 -10.04 7.59 6.88
CA MET A 172 -10.96 6.87 7.77
C MET A 172 -10.54 6.97 9.24
N LEU A 173 -9.24 6.84 9.54
CA LEU A 173 -8.73 6.96 10.90
C LEU A 173 -8.90 8.39 11.43
N ALA A 174 -8.59 9.42 10.62
CA ALA A 174 -8.81 10.81 10.99
C ALA A 174 -10.29 11.11 11.30
N ILE A 175 -11.21 10.67 10.44
CA ILE A 175 -12.65 10.82 10.66
C ILE A 175 -13.08 10.06 11.92
N ALA A 176 -12.55 8.86 12.15
CA ALA A 176 -12.86 8.06 13.33
C ALA A 176 -12.41 8.73 14.64
N THR A 177 -11.25 9.38 14.64
CA THR A 177 -10.76 10.18 15.77
C THR A 177 -11.73 11.30 16.10
N VAL A 178 -12.04 12.17 15.13
CA VAL A 178 -12.93 13.32 15.34
C VAL A 178 -14.32 12.88 15.81
N ARG A 179 -14.89 11.83 15.20
CA ARG A 179 -16.20 11.31 15.61
C ARG A 179 -16.20 10.71 17.00
N ALA A 180 -15.11 10.04 17.40
CA ALA A 180 -15.00 9.47 18.73
C ALA A 180 -14.84 10.56 19.80
N GLU A 181 -14.13 11.65 19.52
CA GLU A 181 -14.04 12.80 20.40
C GLU A 181 -15.40 13.50 20.56
N GLN A 182 -16.09 13.79 19.45
CA GLN A 182 -17.43 14.39 19.48
C GLN A 182 -18.45 13.52 20.24
N ALA A 183 -18.31 12.19 20.16
CA ALA A 183 -19.17 11.25 20.87
C ALA A 183 -18.78 11.02 22.35
N GLY A 184 -17.77 11.74 22.88
CA GLY A 184 -17.31 11.59 24.25
C GLY A 184 -16.68 10.23 24.55
N ARG A 185 -16.07 9.58 23.55
CA ARG A 185 -15.45 8.24 23.66
C ARG A 185 -13.92 8.34 23.57
N PRO A 186 -13.24 8.83 24.63
CA PRO A 186 -11.83 9.20 24.57
C PRO A 186 -10.91 8.03 24.26
N THR A 187 -11.21 6.83 24.77
CA THR A 187 -10.42 5.62 24.50
C THR A 187 -10.40 5.29 23.00
N ARG A 188 -11.57 5.36 22.34
CA ARG A 188 -11.66 5.08 20.90
C ARG A 188 -10.96 6.16 20.07
N ALA A 189 -11.06 7.43 20.49
CA ALA A 189 -10.34 8.53 19.84
C ALA A 189 -8.83 8.32 19.92
N ARG A 190 -8.30 7.97 21.11
CA ARG A 190 -6.87 7.68 21.30
C ARG A 190 -6.38 6.54 20.43
N PHE A 191 -7.10 5.42 20.38
CA PHE A 191 -6.72 4.29 19.52
C PHE A 191 -6.73 4.65 18.03
N ALA A 192 -7.74 5.41 17.57
CA ALA A 192 -7.79 5.88 16.18
C ALA A 192 -6.64 6.85 15.86
N ALA A 193 -6.34 7.79 16.76
CA ALA A 193 -5.24 8.73 16.63
C ALA A 193 -3.86 8.05 16.64
N MET A 194 -3.65 7.07 17.54
CA MET A 194 -2.44 6.25 17.55
C MET A 194 -2.29 5.46 16.24
N GLY A 195 -3.37 4.85 15.76
CA GLY A 195 -3.37 4.15 14.47
C GLY A 195 -3.01 5.08 13.31
N LEU A 196 -3.55 6.30 13.30
CA LEU A 196 -3.22 7.32 12.30
C LEU A 196 -1.75 7.73 12.38
N ALA A 197 -1.24 8.01 13.59
CA ALA A 197 0.15 8.41 13.80
C ALA A 197 1.13 7.32 13.37
N LEU A 198 0.86 6.06 13.73
CA LEU A 198 1.66 4.91 13.30
C LEU A 198 1.62 4.72 11.79
N LEU A 199 0.43 4.82 11.18
CA LEU A 199 0.29 4.73 9.72
C LEU A 199 1.10 5.83 9.03
N LEU A 200 0.99 7.08 9.47
CA LEU A 200 1.74 8.20 8.90
C LEU A 200 3.25 8.03 9.10
N ALA A 201 3.70 7.58 10.28
CA ALA A 201 5.11 7.32 10.53
C ALA A 201 5.66 6.23 9.61
N ALA A 202 4.94 5.12 9.47
CA ALA A 202 5.33 4.02 8.58
C ALA A 202 5.27 4.42 7.10
N TRP A 203 4.30 5.26 6.73
CA TRP A 203 4.17 5.80 5.38
C TRP A 203 5.32 6.75 5.05
N LEU A 204 5.73 7.62 5.97
CA LEU A 204 6.93 8.45 5.81
C LEU A 204 8.19 7.60 5.60
N LEU A 205 8.37 6.53 6.37
CA LEU A 205 9.47 5.58 6.16
C LEU A 205 9.36 4.77 4.86
N THR A 206 8.19 4.75 4.23
CA THR A 206 7.97 4.05 2.96
C THR A 206 8.27 4.95 1.76
N SER A 207 7.84 6.22 1.82
CA SER A 207 7.81 7.14 0.69
C SER A 207 8.83 8.28 0.77
N PHE A 208 9.55 8.42 1.88
CA PHE A 208 10.46 9.53 2.09
C PHE A 208 11.89 9.05 2.28
N THR A 209 12.82 9.71 1.60
CA THR A 209 14.25 9.55 1.79
C THR A 209 14.62 10.17 3.15
N TRP A 210 14.93 9.33 4.14
CA TRP A 210 15.42 9.83 5.42
C TRP A 210 16.85 10.34 5.25
N ARG A 211 17.00 11.67 5.10
CA ARG A 211 18.30 12.32 5.19
C ARG A 211 18.62 12.64 6.65
N GLY A 212 19.20 11.66 7.35
CA GLY A 212 19.78 11.87 8.67
C GLY A 212 20.85 12.95 8.61
N SER A 213 20.56 14.10 9.21
CA SER A 213 21.53 15.18 9.42
C SER A 213 22.58 14.73 10.44
N ARG A 214 23.62 14.04 9.96
CA ARG A 214 24.95 14.03 10.55
C ARG A 214 25.98 14.16 9.43
N SER A 215 26.22 15.42 9.06
CA SER A 215 27.48 15.93 8.50
C SER A 215 28.28 14.98 7.59
N SER A 216 27.96 14.98 6.30
CA SER A 216 28.93 15.09 5.20
C SER A 216 28.20 15.50 3.90
N PRO A 217 28.68 16.52 3.17
CA PRO A 217 27.95 17.12 2.08
C PRO A 217 28.14 16.31 0.79
N LEU A 218 27.09 16.30 -0.04
CA LEU A 218 27.16 16.19 -1.51
C LEU A 218 28.07 15.09 -2.08
N VAL A 219 27.47 13.99 -2.56
CA VAL A 219 28.07 13.26 -3.69
C VAL A 219 27.98 14.18 -4.90
N PHE A 220 29.03 14.97 -5.12
CA PHE A 220 29.31 15.60 -6.39
C PHE A 220 29.63 14.47 -7.37
N ILE A 221 28.74 14.20 -8.33
CA ILE A 221 29.13 13.47 -9.54
C ILE A 221 29.96 14.47 -10.35
N SER A 222 31.28 14.42 -10.20
CA SER A 222 32.19 15.18 -11.05
C SER A 222 32.05 14.67 -12.50
N PRO A 223 31.79 15.53 -13.49
CA PRO A 223 31.88 15.15 -14.89
C PRO A 223 33.35 15.20 -15.30
N ALA A 224 34.15 14.20 -14.93
CA ALA A 224 35.50 14.04 -15.47
C ALA A 224 36.05 12.63 -15.26
N GLY A 225 36.25 11.89 -16.35
CA GLY A 225 37.28 10.84 -16.41
C GLY A 225 36.81 9.47 -16.90
N ARG A 226 36.83 9.30 -18.23
CA ARG A 226 37.23 8.10 -18.99
C ARG A 226 37.08 6.73 -18.30
N TRP A 227 36.18 5.90 -18.85
CA TRP A 227 36.47 4.53 -19.28
C TRP A 227 35.79 4.31 -20.63
#